data_AF-A0A450XSX3-F1
#
_entry.id   AF-A0A450XSX3-F1
#
_cell.length_a   1.000
_cell.length_b   1.000
_cell.length_c   1.000
_cell.angle_alpha   90.00
_cell.angle_beta   90.00
_cell.angle_gamma   90.00
#
_symmetry.space_group_name_H-M   'P 1'
#
loop_
_entity.id
_entity.type
_entity.pdbx_description
1 polymer ?
#
loop_
_entity_poly.entity_id
_entity_poly.type
_entity_poly.pdbx_seq_one_letter_code
_entity_poly.pdbx_strand_id
1 'polypeptide(L)'
;MLATYLSRENNFPFPLSDLRLESGSMGCTHARVQNLNRLIKYLTELRREETINNDDFNKLVKMASAAFAEAEISNRIDNVLGSKTLNKALNDQLLRFPA
;
A
#
# COMPACT_ATOMS: atom_id res chain seq x y z
N MET A 1 12.52 16.94 -38.19
CA MET A 1 12.22 17.69 -36.94
C MET A 1 10.94 17.10 -36.36
N LEU A 2 11.06 16.46 -35.20
CA LEU A 2 10.00 15.79 -34.45
C LEU A 2 9.49 16.73 -33.35
N ALA A 3 8.17 16.85 -33.20
CA ALA A 3 7.50 17.25 -31.96
C ALA A 3 6.02 16.80 -32.03
N THR A 4 5.65 15.72 -31.33
CA THR A 4 4.79 15.73 -30.10
C THR A 4 3.38 16.28 -30.35
N TYR A 5 2.29 15.51 -30.26
CA TYR A 5 1.79 14.82 -29.07
C TYR A 5 0.79 13.75 -29.51
N LEU A 6 1.06 12.48 -29.20
CA LEU A 6 0.00 11.46 -29.16
C LEU A 6 -0.30 11.20 -27.69
N SER A 7 -1.48 11.67 -27.27
CA SER A 7 -2.22 11.15 -26.13
C SER A 7 -2.35 9.63 -26.30
N ARG A 8 -1.41 8.88 -25.74
CA ARG A 8 -1.55 7.44 -25.60
C ARG A 8 -2.10 7.19 -24.20
N GLU A 9 -3.41 7.01 -24.17
CA GLU A 9 -4.18 6.58 -23.01
C GLU A 9 -3.45 5.47 -22.28
N ASN A 10 -3.25 5.72 -20.98
CA ASN A 10 -2.69 4.80 -20.01
C ASN A 10 -3.65 3.60 -19.84
N ASN A 11 -3.60 2.65 -20.77
CA ASN A 11 -4.24 1.35 -20.63
C ASN A 11 -3.38 0.45 -19.73
N PHE A 12 -3.22 0.86 -18.47
CA PHE A 12 -2.90 -0.10 -17.42
C PHE A 12 -4.19 -0.88 -17.11
N PRO A 13 -4.17 -2.22 -17.05
CA PRO A 13 -5.34 -3.02 -16.69
C PRO A 13 -5.81 -2.83 -15.25
N PHE A 14 -5.18 -1.92 -14.50
CA PHE A 14 -5.53 -1.55 -13.14
C PHE A 14 -5.54 -0.03 -13.03
N PRO A 15 -6.63 0.59 -12.53
CA PRO A 15 -6.58 1.99 -12.14
C PRO A 15 -5.54 2.10 -11.02
N LEU A 16 -4.40 2.74 -11.27
CA LEU A 16 -3.45 3.10 -10.21
C LEU A 16 -4.12 3.96 -9.11
N SER A 17 -5.28 4.55 -9.43
CA SER A 17 -6.15 5.27 -8.50
C SER A 17 -6.80 4.38 -7.43
N ASP A 18 -6.89 3.06 -7.64
CA ASP A 18 -7.39 2.11 -6.63
C ASP A 18 -6.31 1.67 -5.63
N LEU A 19 -5.04 2.11 -5.80
CA LEU A 19 -4.03 2.00 -4.75
C LEU A 19 -4.22 3.03 -3.63
N ARG A 20 -5.24 3.89 -3.73
CA ARG A 20 -5.73 4.70 -2.60
C ARG A 20 -6.35 3.75 -1.59
N LEU A 21 -5.47 3.16 -0.78
CA LEU A 21 -5.75 2.33 0.37
C LEU A 21 -6.54 3.16 1.39
N GLU A 22 -7.86 3.13 1.27
CA GLU A 22 -8.78 3.58 2.31
C GLU A 22 -8.42 2.86 3.61
N SER A 23 -8.01 3.67 4.59
CA SER A 23 -7.63 3.27 5.93
C SER A 23 -8.87 2.81 6.68
N GLY A 24 -9.24 1.54 6.47
CA GLY A 24 -10.35 0.86 7.12
C GLY A 24 -9.86 -0.32 7.94
N SER A 25 -9.65 -0.07 9.24
CA SER A 25 -9.63 -1.00 10.39
C SER A 25 -9.46 -2.51 10.12
N MET A 26 -8.29 -3.03 10.50
CA MET A 26 -8.00 -4.38 11.01
C MET A 26 -8.26 -5.64 10.13
N GLY A 27 -9.07 -5.58 9.07
CA GLY A 27 -9.21 -6.65 8.07
C GLY A 27 -8.19 -6.59 6.92
N CYS A 28 -7.30 -5.60 6.97
CA CYS A 28 -6.62 -5.04 5.80
C CYS A 28 -5.28 -5.72 5.46
N THR A 29 -4.60 -6.38 6.40
CA THR A 29 -3.25 -6.95 6.17
C THR A 29 -3.27 -8.13 5.21
N HIS A 30 -4.25 -9.04 5.33
CA HIS A 30 -4.33 -10.22 4.46
C HIS A 30 -4.65 -9.84 3.00
N ALA A 31 -5.60 -8.92 2.79
CA ALA A 31 -5.92 -8.40 1.47
C ALA A 31 -4.72 -7.68 0.83
N ARG A 32 -3.96 -6.91 1.62
CA ARG A 32 -2.76 -6.20 1.15
C ARG A 32 -1.64 -7.15 0.73
N VAL A 33 -1.42 -8.22 1.49
CA VAL A 33 -0.45 -9.28 1.12
C VAL A 33 -0.88 -9.98 -0.17
N GLN A 34 -2.17 -10.30 -0.31
CA GLN A 34 -2.70 -10.88 -1.55
C GLN A 34 -2.51 -9.95 -2.76
N ASN A 35 -2.77 -8.64 -2.60
CA ASN A 35 -2.60 -7.67 -3.66
C ASN A 35 -1.15 -7.53 -4.10
N LEU A 36 -0.21 -7.46 -3.15
CA LEU A 36 1.22 -7.46 -3.45
C LEU A 36 1.61 -8.74 -4.22
N ASN A 37 1.17 -9.91 -3.76
CA ASN A 37 1.48 -11.19 -4.41
C ASN A 37 0.94 -11.25 -5.85
N ARG A 38 -0.28 -10.74 -6.10
CA ARG A 38 -0.85 -10.66 -7.46
C ARG A 38 -0.02 -9.74 -8.35
N LEU A 39 0.41 -8.59 -7.84
CA LEU A 39 1.25 -7.65 -8.58
C LEU A 39 2.62 -8.26 -8.92
N ILE A 40 3.29 -8.89 -7.96
CA ILE A 40 4.59 -9.54 -8.20
C ILE A 40 4.46 -10.66 -9.24
N LYS A 41 3.40 -11.47 -9.18
CA LYS A 41 3.11 -12.47 -10.21
C LYS A 41 2.96 -11.82 -11.58
N TYR A 42 2.17 -10.77 -11.70
CA TYR A 42 1.98 -10.06 -12.96
C TYR A 42 3.30 -9.50 -13.52
N LEU A 43 4.11 -8.85 -12.69
CA LEU A 43 5.44 -8.36 -13.09
C LEU A 43 6.36 -9.49 -13.56
N THR A 44 6.26 -10.67 -12.93
CA THR A 44 7.05 -11.85 -13.29
C THR A 44 6.65 -12.37 -14.67
N GLU A 45 5.34 -12.39 -14.98
CA GLU A 45 4.84 -12.76 -16.31
C GLU A 45 5.32 -11.77 -17.37
N LEU A 46 5.20 -10.46 -17.12
CA LEU A 46 5.68 -9.43 -18.05
C LEU A 46 7.19 -9.55 -18.36
N ARG A 47 7.99 -9.89 -17.34
CA ARG A 47 9.42 -10.14 -17.53
C ARG A 47 9.64 -11.41 -18.36
N ARG A 48 8.90 -12.48 -18.09
CA ARG A 48 9.01 -13.75 -18.82
C ARG A 48 8.65 -13.59 -20.30
N GLU A 49 7.67 -12.74 -20.59
CA GLU A 49 7.24 -12.38 -21.94
C GLU A 49 8.14 -11.32 -22.59
N GLU A 50 9.28 -10.97 -21.97
CA GLU A 50 10.24 -9.95 -22.42
C GLU A 50 9.60 -8.56 -22.68
N THR A 51 8.41 -8.32 -22.13
CA THR A 51 7.69 -7.04 -22.25
C THR A 51 8.38 -5.95 -21.43
N ILE A 52 9.01 -6.35 -20.32
CA ILE A 52 9.89 -5.50 -19.52
C ILE A 52 11.24 -6.18 -19.35
N ASN A 53 12.31 -5.38 -19.35
CA ASN A 53 13.65 -5.89 -19.08
C ASN A 53 13.84 -6.16 -17.57
N ASN A 54 14.97 -6.79 -17.23
CA ASN A 54 15.30 -7.15 -15.85
C ASN A 54 15.46 -5.93 -14.92
N ASP A 55 15.95 -4.81 -15.43
CA ASP A 55 16.16 -3.60 -14.63
C ASP A 55 14.84 -2.93 -14.27
N ASP A 56 13.93 -2.81 -15.25
CA ASP A 56 12.58 -2.31 -15.05
C ASP A 56 11.77 -3.20 -14.12
N PHE A 57 11.86 -4.52 -14.28
CA PHE A 57 11.28 -5.48 -13.35
C PHE A 57 11.78 -5.25 -11.91
N ASN A 58 13.09 -5.18 -11.71
CA ASN A 58 13.67 -4.95 -10.39
C ASN A 58 13.24 -3.62 -9.77
N LYS A 59 13.14 -2.57 -10.59
CA LYS A 59 12.66 -1.25 -10.15
C LYS A 59 11.20 -1.31 -9.71
N LEU A 60 10.33 -1.94 -10.50
CA LEU A 60 8.91 -2.09 -10.19
C LEU A 60 8.68 -2.92 -8.92
N VAL A 61 9.40 -4.02 -8.76
CA VAL A 61 9.35 -4.84 -7.54
C VAL A 61 9.75 -4.03 -6.31
N LYS A 62 10.86 -3.28 -6.38
CA LYS A 62 11.30 -2.42 -5.27
C LYS A 62 10.25 -1.37 -4.89
N MET A 63 9.65 -0.72 -5.88
CA MET A 63 8.59 0.28 -5.65
C MET A 63 7.37 -0.35 -4.98
N ALA A 64 6.92 -1.51 -5.46
CA ALA A 64 5.80 -2.24 -4.88
C ALA A 64 6.07 -2.65 -3.42
N SER A 65 7.27 -3.18 -3.13
CA SER A 65 7.68 -3.54 -1.78
C SER A 65 7.77 -2.33 -0.85
N ALA A 66 8.29 -1.20 -1.32
CA ALA A 66 8.38 0.03 -0.54
C ALA A 66 6.99 0.56 -0.18
N ALA A 67 6.08 0.66 -1.15
CA ALA A 67 4.71 1.11 -0.90
C ALA A 67 3.95 0.18 0.08
N PHE A 68 4.15 -1.13 -0.04
CA PHE A 68 3.57 -2.09 0.91
C PHE A 68 4.10 -1.87 2.34
N ALA A 69 5.42 -1.73 2.49
CA ALA A 69 6.07 -1.51 3.78
C ALA A 69 5.62 -0.19 4.42
N GLU A 70 5.57 0.89 3.65
CA GLU A 70 5.11 2.21 4.10
C GLU A 70 3.70 2.11 4.70
N ALA A 71 2.75 1.56 3.95
CA ALA A 71 1.38 1.46 4.44
C ALA A 71 1.24 0.50 5.64
N GLU A 72 2.14 -0.49 5.82
CA GLU A 72 2.11 -1.41 6.96
C GLU A 72 2.67 -0.73 8.22
N ILE A 73 3.74 0.06 8.05
CA ILE A 73 4.28 0.91 9.10
C ILE A 73 3.24 1.94 9.53
N SER A 74 2.59 2.64 8.59
CA SER A 74 1.55 3.62 8.91
C SER A 74 0.39 2.99 9.69
N ASN A 75 -0.11 1.84 9.25
CA ASN A 75 -1.17 1.12 9.97
C ASN A 75 -0.75 0.71 11.39
N ARG A 76 0.51 0.31 11.59
CA ARG A 76 1.02 -0.01 12.93
C ARG A 76 1.13 1.23 13.81
N ILE A 77 1.58 2.36 13.25
CA ILE A 77 1.64 3.64 13.95
C ILE A 77 0.23 4.05 14.39
N ASP A 78 -0.75 4.01 13.49
CA ASP A 78 -2.15 4.36 13.79
C ASP A 78 -2.72 3.50 14.92
N ASN A 79 -2.45 2.20 14.92
CA ASN A 79 -2.89 1.29 15.98
C ASN A 79 -2.22 1.61 17.34
N VAL A 80 -0.94 1.94 17.35
CA VAL A 80 -0.21 2.31 18.58
C VAL A 80 -0.71 3.65 19.12
N LEU A 81 -0.93 4.64 18.25
CA LEU A 81 -1.46 5.95 18.65
C LEU A 81 -2.91 5.87 19.13
N GLY A 82 -3.75 5.10 18.44
CA GLY A 82 -5.14 4.84 18.84
C GLY A 82 -5.24 4.16 20.19
N SER A 83 -4.47 3.09 20.40
CA SER A 83 -4.45 2.37 21.70
C SER A 83 -3.92 3.23 22.84
N LYS A 84 -2.88 4.04 22.62
CA LYS A 84 -2.36 4.97 23.63
C LYS A 84 -3.40 6.03 24.02
N THR A 85 -4.12 6.56 23.03
CA THR A 85 -5.18 7.55 23.26
C THR A 85 -6.33 6.94 24.06
N LEU A 86 -6.75 5.73 23.70
CA LEU A 86 -7.78 4.98 24.43
C LEU A 86 -7.37 4.69 25.88
N ASN A 87 -6.14 4.20 26.09
CA ASN A 87 -5.62 3.91 27.44
C ASN A 87 -5.55 5.16 28.31
N LYS A 88 -5.14 6.29 27.75
CA LYS A 88 -5.14 7.57 28.48
C LYS A 88 -6.55 7.97 28.88
N ALA A 89 -7.51 7.92 27.95
CA ALA A 89 -8.90 8.28 28.22
C ALA A 89 -9.54 7.37 29.29
N LEU A 90 -9.18 6.08 29.32
CA LEU A 90 -9.64 5.15 30.34
C LEU A 90 -9.05 5.48 31.73
N ASN A 91 -7.74 5.76 31.81
CA ASN A 91 -7.09 6.14 33.05
C ASN A 91 -7.66 7.44 33.62
N ASP A 92 -7.90 8.44 32.76
CA ASP A 92 -8.47 9.73 33.17
C ASP A 92 -9.90 9.56 33.74
N GLN A 93 -10.68 8.59 33.23
CA GLN A 93 -12.00 8.25 33.78
C GLN A 93 -11.91 7.51 35.12
N LEU A 94 -10.98 6.57 35.26
CA LEU A 94 -10.78 5.81 36.51
C LEU A 94 -10.32 6.73 37.66
N LEU A 95 -9.47 7.71 37.39
CA LEU A 95 -9.04 8.71 38.38
C LEU A 95 -10.16 9.67 38.81
N ARG A 96 -11.27 9.72 38.07
CA ARG A 96 -12.40 10.61 38.34
C ARG A 96 -13.45 10.00 39.28
N PHE A 97 -13.33 8.71 39.61
CA PHE A 97 -14.14 8.05 40.63
C PHE A 97 -13.30 7.87 41.91
N PRO A 98 -13.38 8.78 42.90
CA PRO A 98 -12.84 8.50 44.22
C PRO A 98 -13.66 7.38 44.86
N ALA A 99 -12.95 6.44 45.49
CA ALA A 99 -13.51 5.37 46.31
C ALA A 99 -14.30 5.88 47.51
#